data_AF-A0A6A3ZD68-F1
#
_entry.id   AF-A0A6A3ZD68-F1
#
_cell.length_a   1.000
_cell.length_b   1.000
_cell.length_c   1.000
_cell.angle_alpha   90.00
_cell.angle_beta   90.00
_cell.angle_gamma   90.00
#
_symmetry.space_group_name_H-M   'P 1'
#
loop_
_entity.id
_entity.type
_entity.pdbx_description
1 polymer ?
#
loop_
_entity_poly.entity_id
_entity_poly.type
_entity_poly.pdbx_seq_one_letter_code
_entity_poly.pdbx_strand_id
1 'polypeptide(L)'
;MRGLVAAAAIPASKVIGEYFGHLQLFGPPCRNGPVNEGYCMHLRMRTTDNKYVGLDAQNTGGKLRFMNHACDPTTRFHEVQTGQRLTVVAVTVRYIYPGEEVTVSYGDKLSFLCRCGWAGCQHRDLQHLHASTQVA
;
A
#
# COMPACT_ATOMS: atom_id res chain seq x y z
N MET A 1 13.61 8.61 3.23
CA MET A 1 12.39 7.88 2.81
C MET A 1 11.81 8.60 1.61
N ARG A 2 11.36 7.90 0.57
CA ARG A 2 10.63 8.53 -0.56
C ARG A 2 9.13 8.50 -0.26
N GLY A 3 8.38 9.42 -0.85
CA GLY A 3 6.93 9.51 -0.70
C GLY A 3 6.30 10.08 -1.97
N LEU A 4 5.00 9.91 -2.12
CA LEU A 4 4.21 10.51 -3.20
C LEU A 4 3.41 11.67 -2.63
N VAL A 5 3.45 12.83 -3.29
CA VAL A 5 2.74 14.03 -2.82
C VAL A 5 1.85 14.56 -3.94
N ALA A 6 0.64 15.02 -3.58
CA ALA A 6 -0.28 15.62 -4.53
C ALA A 6 0.24 16.99 -5.00
N ALA A 7 0.53 17.12 -6.30
CA ALA A 7 0.95 18.40 -6.89
C ALA A 7 -0.20 19.40 -7.03
N ALA A 8 -1.45 18.92 -7.04
CA ALA A 8 -2.67 19.70 -7.14
C ALA A 8 -3.77 19.00 -6.35
N ALA A 9 -4.90 19.70 -6.16
CA ALA A 9 -6.09 19.14 -5.52
C ALA A 9 -6.60 17.91 -6.26
N ILE A 10 -6.89 16.84 -5.53
CA ILE A 10 -7.47 15.62 -6.10
C ILE A 10 -8.81 15.34 -5.41
N PRO A 11 -9.94 15.36 -6.14
CA PRO A 11 -11.23 14.98 -5.58
C PRO A 11 -11.27 13.54 -5.08
N ALA A 12 -12.25 13.23 -4.23
CA ALA A 12 -12.55 11.84 -3.86
C ALA A 12 -13.00 11.02 -5.09
N SER A 13 -12.82 9.70 -5.01
CA SER A 13 -13.23 8.73 -6.03
C SER A 13 -12.55 8.94 -7.39
N LYS A 14 -11.30 9.39 -7.40
CA LYS A 14 -10.50 9.55 -8.61
C LYS A 14 -9.44 8.45 -8.69
N VAL A 15 -9.33 7.84 -9.86
CA VAL A 15 -8.21 6.96 -10.20
C VAL A 15 -6.99 7.84 -10.42
N ILE A 16 -5.91 7.61 -9.69
CA ILE A 16 -4.67 8.40 -9.79
C ILE A 16 -3.53 7.65 -10.51
N GLY A 17 -3.73 6.37 -10.82
CA GLY A 17 -2.80 5.58 -11.62
C GLY A 17 -2.93 4.08 -11.38
N GLU A 18 -2.17 3.32 -12.17
CA GLU A 18 -2.00 1.88 -12.04
C GLU A 18 -0.81 1.56 -11.11
N TYR A 19 -1.01 0.59 -10.22
CA TYR A 19 0.05 -0.07 -9.49
C TYR A 19 0.42 -1.35 -10.26
N PHE A 20 1.62 -1.35 -10.83
CA PHE A 20 2.10 -2.46 -11.65
C PHE A 20 3.51 -2.85 -11.24
N GLY A 21 3.85 -4.10 -11.54
CA GLY A 21 5.18 -4.64 -11.39
C GLY A 21 5.25 -6.05 -11.93
N HIS A 22 6.25 -6.81 -11.50
CA HIS A 22 6.40 -8.19 -11.93
C HIS A 22 5.34 -9.06 -11.26
N LEU A 23 4.58 -9.82 -12.06
CA LEU A 23 3.62 -10.78 -11.54
C LEU A 23 4.37 -11.99 -10.98
N GLN A 24 4.16 -12.31 -9.72
CA GLN A 24 4.79 -13.43 -9.04
C GLN A 24 3.74 -14.38 -8.49
N LEU A 25 4.05 -15.67 -8.46
CA LEU A 25 3.28 -16.66 -7.74
C LEU A 25 3.58 -16.52 -6.26
N PHE A 26 2.56 -16.19 -5.49
CA PHE A 26 2.63 -16.11 -4.05
C PHE A 26 2.01 -17.36 -3.43
N GLY A 27 2.40 -17.65 -2.19
CA GLY A 27 1.66 -18.61 -1.37
C GLY A 27 0.26 -18.08 -1.04
N PRO A 28 -0.62 -18.91 -0.46
CA PRO A 28 -1.87 -18.41 0.12
C PRO A 28 -1.57 -17.26 1.10
N PRO A 29 -2.36 -16.18 1.11
CA PRO A 29 -2.21 -15.13 2.11
C PRO A 29 -2.43 -15.75 3.48
N CYS A 30 -1.35 -15.88 4.23
CA CYS A 30 -1.35 -16.55 5.52
C CYS A 30 -1.32 -15.52 6.65
N ARG A 31 -2.13 -15.78 7.68
CA ARG A 31 -2.13 -14.96 8.91
C ARG A 31 -0.76 -14.98 9.62
N ASN A 32 0.09 -15.97 9.36
CA ASN A 32 1.50 -16.01 9.77
C ASN A 32 2.48 -15.88 8.59
N GLY A 33 2.00 -15.42 7.44
CA GLY A 33 2.84 -15.14 6.28
C GLY A 33 3.85 -14.04 6.55
N PRO A 34 4.88 -13.93 5.71
CA PRO A 34 5.95 -12.95 5.88
C PRO A 34 5.38 -11.55 6.04
N VAL A 35 6.10 -10.71 6.78
CA VAL A 35 5.77 -9.29 6.89
C VAL A 35 5.75 -8.66 5.50
N ASN A 36 5.02 -7.56 5.32
CA ASN A 36 5.07 -6.84 4.05
C ASN A 36 6.51 -6.36 3.83
N GLU A 37 7.21 -7.02 2.91
CA GLU A 37 8.57 -6.70 2.52
C GLU A 37 8.55 -5.96 1.18
N GLY A 38 9.29 -4.86 1.11
CA GLY A 38 9.52 -4.13 -0.12
C GLY A 38 8.26 -3.54 -0.75
N TYR A 39 8.06 -3.84 -2.04
CA TYR A 39 7.02 -3.28 -2.91
C TYR A 39 6.04 -4.36 -3.40
N CYS A 40 5.86 -5.39 -2.59
CA CYS A 40 5.04 -6.55 -2.93
C CYS A 40 3.57 -6.36 -2.49
N MET A 41 2.64 -6.70 -3.37
CA MET A 41 1.19 -6.66 -3.09
C MET A 41 0.55 -8.00 -3.46
N HIS A 42 -0.12 -8.65 -2.51
CA HIS A 42 -0.94 -9.83 -2.79
C HIS A 42 -2.23 -9.41 -3.51
N LEU A 43 -2.60 -10.14 -4.56
CA LEU A 43 -3.89 -9.98 -5.23
C LEU A 43 -4.94 -10.88 -4.59
N ARG A 44 -6.19 -10.41 -4.55
CA ARG A 44 -7.36 -11.17 -4.12
C ARG A 44 -7.78 -12.15 -5.20
N MET A 45 -7.72 -11.74 -6.46
CA MET A 45 -8.01 -12.61 -7.59
C MET A 45 -6.95 -13.68 -7.73
N ARG A 46 -7.40 -14.92 -7.93
CA ARG A 46 -6.55 -16.08 -8.18
C ARG A 46 -6.45 -16.34 -9.67
N THR A 47 -5.41 -17.08 -10.08
CA THR A 47 -5.34 -17.60 -11.44
C THR A 47 -6.45 -18.62 -11.69
N THR A 48 -6.68 -18.98 -12.96
CA THR A 48 -7.61 -20.05 -13.35
C THR A 48 -7.30 -21.38 -12.66
N ASP A 49 -6.01 -21.65 -12.40
CA ASP A 49 -5.53 -22.84 -11.68
C ASP A 49 -5.56 -22.65 -10.16
N ASN A 50 -6.32 -21.67 -9.66
CA ASN A 50 -6.51 -21.37 -8.23
C ASN A 50 -5.20 -21.02 -7.48
N LYS A 51 -4.19 -20.49 -8.18
CA LYS A 51 -2.93 -20.04 -7.58
C LYS A 51 -3.05 -18.60 -7.08
N TYR A 52 -2.40 -18.32 -5.96
CA TYR A 52 -2.29 -16.96 -5.45
C TYR A 52 -1.16 -16.24 -6.16
N VAL A 53 -1.41 -14.99 -6.52
CA VAL A 53 -0.45 -14.16 -7.24
C VAL A 53 -0.32 -12.81 -6.56
N GLY A 54 0.80 -12.16 -6.80
CA GLY A 54 1.07 -10.82 -6.34
C GLY A 54 1.88 -10.03 -7.35
N LEU A 55 2.00 -8.74 -7.10
CA LEU A 55 2.82 -7.82 -7.87
C LEU A 55 4.03 -7.42 -7.04
N ASP A 56 5.22 -7.53 -7.59
CA ASP A 56 6.45 -6.97 -7.05
C ASP A 56 6.87 -5.75 -7.88
N ALA A 57 6.76 -4.56 -7.28
CA ALA A 57 7.09 -3.30 -7.93
C ALA A 57 8.52 -2.80 -7.65
N GLN A 58 9.42 -3.63 -7.11
CA GLN A 58 10.75 -3.21 -6.68
C GLN A 58 11.62 -2.72 -7.86
N ASN A 59 11.70 -3.52 -8.91
CA ASN A 59 12.53 -3.24 -10.09
C ASN A 59 11.73 -2.76 -11.30
N THR A 60 10.44 -3.08 -11.33
CA THR A 60 9.52 -2.72 -12.43
C THR A 60 8.29 -2.11 -11.79
N GLY A 61 8.04 -0.81 -11.97
CA GLY A 61 6.86 -0.18 -11.37
C GLY A 61 6.76 1.33 -11.58
N GLY A 62 5.54 1.85 -11.41
CA GLY A 62 5.24 3.27 -11.54
C GLY A 62 5.59 4.11 -10.32
N LYS A 63 5.16 5.37 -10.32
CA LYS A 63 5.32 6.30 -9.17
C LYS A 63 4.56 5.83 -7.93
N LEU A 64 3.48 5.07 -8.12
CA LEU A 64 2.62 4.57 -7.04
C LEU A 64 3.33 3.62 -6.08
N ARG A 65 4.47 3.03 -6.47
CA ARG A 65 5.31 2.24 -5.56
C ARG A 65 5.84 3.04 -4.36
N PHE A 66 5.85 4.37 -4.45
CA PHE A 66 6.32 5.26 -3.38
C PHE A 66 5.22 5.75 -2.44
N MET A 67 3.97 5.30 -2.58
CA MET A 67 2.91 5.64 -1.62
C MET A 67 3.19 4.98 -0.28
N ASN A 68 3.38 5.76 0.77
CA ASN A 68 3.66 5.23 2.10
C ASN A 68 2.39 4.73 2.80
N HIS A 69 2.61 4.01 3.90
CA HIS A 69 1.54 3.53 4.75
C HIS A 69 0.92 4.66 5.58
N ALA A 70 -0.42 4.73 5.60
CA ALA A 70 -1.18 5.38 6.67
C ALA A 70 -2.37 4.50 7.13
N CYS A 71 -2.68 4.56 8.42
CA CYS A 71 -3.86 3.87 8.99
C CYS A 71 -5.18 4.53 8.55
N ASP A 72 -5.16 5.85 8.30
CA ASP A 72 -6.24 6.61 7.65
C ASP A 72 -5.76 7.13 6.28
N PRO A 73 -5.73 6.26 5.26
CA PRO A 73 -5.06 6.57 4.01
C PRO A 73 -5.89 7.47 3.10
N THR A 74 -5.19 8.22 2.24
CA THR A 74 -5.82 9.04 1.20
C THR A 74 -6.36 8.21 0.02
N THR A 75 -5.81 7.01 -0.20
CA THR A 75 -6.14 6.14 -1.33
C THR A 75 -6.31 4.68 -0.94
N ARG A 76 -6.98 3.92 -1.79
CA ARG A 76 -7.09 2.45 -1.73
C ARG A 76 -6.77 1.83 -3.08
N PHE A 77 -6.19 0.63 -3.05
CA PHE A 77 -6.03 -0.18 -4.25
C PHE A 77 -7.31 -0.92 -4.59
N HIS A 78 -7.62 -0.96 -5.88
CA HIS A 78 -8.73 -1.71 -6.44
C HIS A 78 -8.20 -2.62 -7.55
N GLU A 79 -8.48 -3.92 -7.43
CA GLU A 79 -8.32 -4.87 -8.52
C GLU A 79 -9.45 -4.67 -9.53
N VAL A 80 -9.08 -4.37 -10.77
CA VAL A 80 -9.99 -4.12 -11.89
C VAL A 80 -9.66 -5.10 -12.99
N GLN A 81 -10.64 -5.92 -13.36
CA GLN A 81 -10.53 -6.85 -14.47
C GLN A 81 -11.15 -6.23 -15.73
N THR A 82 -10.35 -6.13 -16.79
CA THR A 82 -10.79 -5.72 -18.12
C THR A 82 -10.55 -6.85 -19.10
N GLY A 83 -11.60 -7.61 -19.41
CA GLY A 83 -11.48 -8.85 -20.19
C GLY A 83 -10.59 -9.87 -19.46
N GLN A 84 -9.49 -10.26 -20.11
CA GLN A 84 -8.51 -11.19 -19.54
C GLN A 84 -7.40 -10.50 -18.72
N ARG A 85 -7.36 -9.16 -18.71
CA ARG A 85 -6.31 -8.41 -18.01
C ARG A 85 -6.78 -7.98 -16.63
N LEU A 86 -6.06 -8.40 -15.59
CA LEU A 86 -6.19 -7.89 -14.24
C LEU A 86 -5.21 -6.74 -14.03
N THR A 87 -5.70 -5.62 -13.53
CA THR A 87 -4.89 -4.44 -13.18
C THR A 87 -5.23 -3.99 -11.77
N VAL A 88 -4.29 -3.32 -11.11
CA VAL A 88 -4.51 -2.72 -9.80
C VAL A 88 -4.44 -1.21 -9.98
N VAL A 89 -5.48 -0.50 -9.56
CA VAL A 89 -5.51 0.96 -9.63
C VAL A 89 -5.61 1.58 -8.24
N ALA A 90 -4.96 2.71 -8.01
CA ALA A 90 -5.15 3.49 -6.80
C ALA A 90 -6.28 4.49 -7.00
N VAL A 91 -7.24 4.49 -6.06
CA VAL A 91 -8.42 5.36 -6.06
C VAL A 91 -8.42 6.19 -4.79
N THR A 92 -8.60 7.51 -4.93
CA THR A 92 -8.74 8.41 -3.77
C THR A 92 -10.02 8.10 -3.00
N VAL A 93 -9.93 7.99 -1.67
CA VAL A 93 -11.10 7.74 -0.81
C VAL A 93 -11.68 9.02 -0.21
N ARG A 94 -10.91 10.09 -0.25
CA ARG A 94 -11.30 11.44 0.16
C ARG A 94 -10.62 12.48 -0.72
N TYR A 95 -10.99 13.73 -0.53
CA TYR A 95 -10.27 14.85 -1.12
C TYR A 95 -8.82 14.90 -0.60
N ILE A 96 -7.88 15.15 -1.50
CA ILE A 96 -6.44 15.30 -1.20
C ILE A 96 -6.03 16.74 -1.54
N TYR A 97 -5.46 17.43 -0.56
CA TYR A 97 -5.00 18.81 -0.73
C TYR A 97 -3.67 18.85 -1.50
N PRO A 98 -3.38 19.93 -2.25
CA PRO A 98 -2.04 20.16 -2.77
C PRO A 98 -0.99 20.11 -1.65
N GLY A 99 0.12 19.41 -1.86
CA GLY A 99 1.18 19.21 -0.88
C GLY A 99 0.92 18.09 0.13
N GLU A 100 -0.28 17.50 0.16
CA GLU A 100 -0.59 16.35 1.02
C GLU A 100 0.05 15.06 0.49
N GLU A 101 0.56 14.23 1.40
CA GLU A 101 1.11 12.92 1.05
C GLU A 101 0.00 11.97 0.61
N VAL A 102 0.22 11.31 -0.53
CA VAL A 102 -0.64 10.25 -1.05
C VAL A 102 -0.20 8.93 -0.43
N THR A 103 -1.06 8.42 0.44
CA THR A 103 -0.86 7.22 1.26
C THR A 103 -1.87 6.13 0.96
N VAL A 104 -1.50 4.89 1.30
CA VAL A 104 -2.34 3.69 1.22
C VAL A 104 -2.24 2.86 2.51
N SER A 105 -3.17 1.95 2.78
CA SER A 105 -2.99 0.99 3.88
C SER A 105 -2.21 -0.24 3.41
N TYR A 106 -1.16 -0.62 4.14
CA TYR A 106 -0.45 -1.88 3.94
C TYR A 106 -1.08 -3.02 4.76
N GLY A 107 -2.14 -2.73 5.52
CA GLY A 107 -2.73 -3.66 6.48
C GLY A 107 -1.95 -3.74 7.80
N ASP A 108 -2.27 -4.75 8.60
CA ASP A 108 -1.88 -4.78 10.01
C ASP A 108 -0.43 -5.23 10.24
N LYS A 109 0.18 -5.93 9.27
CA LYS A 109 1.54 -6.47 9.41
C LYS A 109 2.56 -5.62 8.69
N LEU A 110 3.18 -4.72 9.43
CA LEU A 110 4.25 -3.88 8.92
C LEU A 110 5.61 -4.43 9.33
N SER A 111 6.59 -4.34 8.43
CA SER A 111 8.01 -4.60 8.72
C SER A 111 8.70 -3.39 9.38
N PHE A 112 7.96 -2.33 9.67
CA PHE A 112 8.44 -1.07 10.24
C PHE A 112 7.40 -0.47 11.19
N LEU A 113 7.85 0.44 12.06
CA LEU A 113 6.94 1.21 12.93
C LEU A 113 6.11 2.22 12.12
N CYS A 114 4.78 2.14 12.24
CA CYS A 114 3.89 3.12 11.63
C CYS A 114 4.08 4.50 12.26
N ARG A 115 4.31 5.52 11.43
CA ARG A 115 4.45 6.94 11.85
C ARG A 115 3.41 7.85 11.20
N CYS A 116 2.24 7.32 10.89
CA CYS A 116 1.21 8.06 10.15
C CYS A 116 0.60 9.26 10.90
N GLY A 117 0.85 9.40 12.21
CA GLY A 117 0.37 10.53 13.01
C GLY A 117 -1.13 10.53 13.31
N TRP A 118 -1.91 9.59 12.79
CA TRP A 118 -3.36 9.56 12.98
C TRP A 118 -3.76 9.19 14.42
N ALA A 119 -4.77 9.89 14.95
CA ALA A 119 -5.32 9.64 16.29
C ALA A 119 -5.79 8.18 16.47
N GLY A 120 -6.34 7.58 15.42
CA GLY A 120 -6.79 6.18 15.41
C GLY A 120 -5.73 5.17 14.94
N CYS A 121 -4.44 5.53 14.91
CA CYS A 121 -3.40 4.63 14.39
C CYS A 121 -3.48 3.23 15.00
N GLN A 122 -3.64 2.22 14.14
CA GLN A 122 -3.81 0.81 14.51
C GLN A 122 -2.54 0.19 15.11
N HIS A 123 -1.43 0.90 15.06
CA HIS A 123 -0.12 0.48 15.56
C HIS A 123 0.43 1.42 16.63
N ARG A 124 -0.43 2.27 17.21
CA ARG A 124 -0.06 3.30 18.20
C ARG A 124 0.75 2.73 19.36
N ASP A 125 0.33 1.60 19.87
CA ASP A 125 0.91 0.88 21.00
C ASP A 125 2.35 0.42 20.73
N LEU A 126 2.72 0.20 19.47
CA LEU A 126 4.09 -0.13 19.07
C LEU A 126 4.98 1.12 18.91
N GLN A 127 4.42 2.32 18.80
CA GLN A 127 5.18 3.56 18.59
C GLN A 127 6.05 3.94 19.80
N HIS A 128 5.66 3.54 21.01
CA HIS A 128 6.41 3.82 22.24
C HIS A 128 7.67 2.97 22.40
N LEU A 129 7.76 1.80 21.73
CA LEU A 129 8.87 0.86 21.89
C LEU A 129 10.23 1.39 21.39
N HIS A 130 10.24 2.44 20.56
CA HIS A 130 11.47 3.06 20.05
C HIS A 130 11.96 4.27 20.87
N ALA A 131 11.15 4.82 21.77
CA ALA A 131 11.57 5.93 22.62
C ALA A 131 12.61 5.49 23.67
N SER A 132 12.61 4.22 24.04
CA SER A 132 13.50 3.63 25.05
C SER A 132 14.89 3.26 24.52
N THR A 133 15.12 3.28 23.21
CA THR A 133 16.39 2.86 22.59
C THR A 133 17.24 4.04 22.10
N GLN A 134 16.78 5.28 22.29
CA GLN A 134 17.52 6.50 21.91
C GLN A 134 18.11 7.27 23.10
N VAL A 135 18.08 6.69 24.32
CA VAL A 135 18.63 7.30 25.54
C VAL A 135 19.66 6.36 26.21
N ALA A 136 20.48 5.68 25.43
CA ALA A 136 21.65 4.94 25.92
C ALA A 136 22.89 5.36 25.15
#